data_AF-A0A7S3J565-F1
#
_entry.id   AF-A0A7S3J565-F1
#
_cell.length_a   1.000
_cell.length_b   1.000
_cell.length_c   1.000
_cell.angle_alpha   90.00
_cell.angle_beta   90.00
_cell.angle_gamma   90.00
#
_symmetry.space_group_name_H-M   'P 1'
#
loop_
_entity.id
_entity.type
_entity.pdbx_description
1 polymer ?
#
loop_
_entity_poly.entity_id
_entity_poly.type
_entity_poly.pdbx_seq_one_letter_code
_entity_poly.pdbx_strand_id
1 'polypeptide(L)'
;MGNYSPLKDESSQLQEGDLAKVDLAVHIDGYIAMSGYNVHITANPDEKVKGRAADAMLAAHAAKEAALRTILAGNTNKQVTQVINKVAEEFKCRTIKGVFSHKLKKHVIDGNDVISSSVGDSKTEEYEFHVGDVFGLEIFMTTGVGKPKQSESRTTIFKRLVENNYLLKSTKARGFLKQVIEKHPTLPFSLRNFEDETMARIGVKHCFDHQLIEPFVVVEEEKGEFVAHWKADVAVLANGTVFLSGNLPFDASKCETENKITSPELTDLLALSMDLKEQKKRKKTGKEEAKTEPKEETEK
;
A
#
# COMPACT_ATOMS: atom_id res chain seq x y z
N MET A 1 8.68 -4.33 -8.22
CA MET A 1 8.09 -3.81 -6.97
C MET A 1 6.73 -3.17 -7.27
N GLY A 2 6.65 -2.10 -8.06
CA GLY A 2 5.37 -1.50 -8.48
C GLY A 2 5.39 -0.94 -9.91
N ASN A 3 4.24 -0.42 -10.36
CA ASN A 3 4.05 0.35 -11.60
C ASN A 3 4.29 -0.37 -12.95
N TYR A 4 4.40 -1.69 -12.96
CA TYR A 4 4.58 -2.45 -14.21
C TYR A 4 3.26 -2.57 -14.99
N SER A 5 3.09 -1.70 -15.99
CA SER A 5 1.96 -1.72 -16.94
C SER A 5 2.52 -1.64 -18.37
N PRO A 6 3.14 -2.72 -18.87
CA PRO A 6 3.90 -2.68 -20.12
C PRO A 6 3.03 -2.34 -21.33
N LEU A 7 3.67 -1.81 -22.37
CA LEU A 7 3.09 -1.79 -23.71
C LEU A 7 2.91 -3.23 -24.22
N LYS A 8 2.08 -3.39 -25.28
CA LYS A 8 1.67 -4.72 -25.76
C LYS A 8 2.87 -5.61 -26.15
N ASP A 9 3.91 -5.00 -26.71
CA ASP A 9 5.15 -5.62 -27.17
C ASP A 9 6.24 -5.74 -26.09
N GLU A 10 6.02 -5.17 -24.90
CA GLU A 10 6.99 -5.12 -23.79
C GLU A 10 6.57 -6.00 -22.59
N SER A 11 5.59 -6.89 -22.79
CA SER A 11 5.03 -7.74 -21.73
C SER A 11 5.90 -8.98 -21.45
N SER A 12 5.98 -9.38 -20.18
CA SER A 12 6.61 -10.63 -19.75
C SER A 12 5.58 -11.74 -19.48
N GLN A 13 6.05 -12.99 -19.50
CA GLN A 13 5.24 -14.16 -19.13
C GLN A 13 5.47 -14.50 -17.66
N LEU A 14 4.40 -14.88 -16.96
CA LEU A 14 4.45 -15.38 -15.59
C LEU A 14 5.12 -16.76 -15.55
N GLN A 15 5.86 -17.03 -14.49
CA GLN A 15 6.60 -18.28 -14.27
C GLN A 15 6.17 -18.96 -12.97
N GLU A 16 6.33 -20.29 -12.91
CA GLU A 16 6.13 -21.06 -11.68
C GLU A 16 6.99 -20.50 -10.55
N GLY A 17 6.37 -20.24 -9.38
CA GLY A 17 7.03 -19.68 -8.20
C GLY A 17 7.07 -18.15 -8.17
N ASP A 18 6.58 -17.45 -9.20
CA ASP A 18 6.51 -15.99 -9.18
C ASP A 18 5.55 -15.48 -8.09
N LEU A 19 5.92 -14.37 -7.46
CA LEU A 19 5.02 -13.58 -6.63
C LEU A 19 4.51 -12.36 -7.42
N ALA A 20 3.48 -12.60 -8.23
CA ALA A 20 2.82 -11.59 -9.03
C ALA A 20 2.00 -10.65 -8.14
N LYS A 21 1.85 -9.40 -8.58
CA LYS A 21 1.08 -8.37 -7.88
C LYS A 21 0.08 -7.76 -8.85
N VAL A 22 -1.17 -7.66 -8.42
CA VAL A 22 -2.22 -6.93 -9.12
C VAL A 22 -2.48 -5.67 -8.31
N ASP A 23 -2.26 -4.50 -8.91
CA ASP A 23 -2.57 -3.19 -8.33
C ASP A 23 -3.39 -2.39 -9.34
N LEU A 24 -4.54 -1.90 -8.88
CA LEU A 24 -5.47 -1.12 -9.70
C LEU A 24 -6.25 -0.12 -8.85
N ALA A 25 -6.77 0.89 -9.54
CA ALA A 25 -7.64 1.90 -8.97
C ALA A 25 -8.80 2.19 -9.92
N VAL A 26 -9.94 2.53 -9.34
CA VAL A 26 -11.11 3.08 -10.04
C VAL A 26 -11.56 4.36 -9.35
N HIS A 27 -12.40 5.16 -10.00
CA HIS A 27 -12.99 6.32 -9.35
C HIS A 27 -14.43 6.59 -9.83
N ILE A 28 -15.22 7.20 -8.96
CA ILE A 28 -16.56 7.73 -9.28
C ILE A 28 -16.58 9.18 -8.80
N ASP A 29 -16.86 10.12 -9.72
CA ASP A 29 -16.84 11.56 -9.41
C ASP A 29 -15.56 12.00 -8.66
N GLY A 30 -14.41 11.42 -9.01
CA GLY A 30 -13.12 11.72 -8.38
C GLY A 30 -12.89 11.13 -7.00
N TYR A 31 -13.84 10.39 -6.41
CA TYR A 31 -13.59 9.56 -5.24
C TYR A 31 -12.93 8.26 -5.69
N ILE A 32 -11.76 7.98 -5.16
CA ILE A 32 -10.87 6.90 -5.59
C ILE A 32 -11.14 5.65 -4.75
N ALA A 33 -11.09 4.48 -5.39
CA ALA A 33 -11.14 3.16 -4.79
C ALA A 33 -9.96 2.33 -5.31
N MET A 34 -9.01 1.95 -4.45
CA MET A 34 -7.80 1.19 -4.80
C MET A 34 -7.83 -0.23 -4.24
N SER A 35 -7.11 -1.14 -4.90
CA SER A 35 -6.91 -2.51 -4.44
C SER A 35 -5.58 -3.07 -4.95
N GLY A 36 -4.79 -3.61 -4.02
CA GLY A 36 -3.52 -4.29 -4.30
C GLY A 36 -3.49 -5.68 -3.66
N TYR A 37 -3.14 -6.69 -4.43
CA TYR A 37 -3.12 -8.09 -3.97
C TYR A 37 -1.98 -8.90 -4.60
N ASN A 38 -1.54 -9.94 -3.89
CA ASN A 38 -0.48 -10.84 -4.34
C ASN A 38 -1.05 -12.14 -4.88
N VAL A 39 -0.50 -12.63 -5.98
CA VAL A 39 -0.81 -13.96 -6.54
C VAL A 39 0.49 -14.74 -6.59
N HIS A 40 0.56 -15.85 -5.86
CA HIS A 40 1.61 -16.83 -6.03
C HIS A 40 1.29 -17.68 -7.26
N ILE A 41 2.19 -17.69 -8.24
CA ILE A 41 2.00 -18.41 -9.48
C ILE A 41 2.41 -19.85 -9.26
N THR A 42 1.43 -20.76 -9.34
CA THR A 42 1.68 -22.19 -9.25
C THR A 42 0.74 -23.00 -10.13
N ALA A 43 1.25 -24.11 -10.68
CA ALA A 43 0.47 -25.12 -11.37
C ALA A 43 -0.43 -25.94 -10.43
N ASN A 44 -0.13 -25.95 -9.12
CA ASN A 44 -0.88 -26.69 -8.11
C ASN A 44 -1.57 -25.73 -7.10
N PRO A 45 -2.88 -25.44 -7.24
CA PRO A 45 -3.59 -24.52 -6.37
C PRO A 45 -3.64 -24.90 -4.87
N ASP A 46 -3.41 -26.17 -4.56
CA ASP A 46 -3.38 -26.71 -3.19
C ASP A 46 -1.97 -26.61 -2.57
N GLU A 47 -0.96 -26.27 -3.37
CA GLU A 47 0.40 -26.09 -2.87
C GLU A 47 0.50 -24.82 -2.01
N LYS A 48 1.02 -25.00 -0.80
CA LYS A 48 1.30 -23.87 0.09
C LYS A 48 2.50 -23.08 -0.41
N VAL A 49 2.40 -21.76 -0.32
CA VAL A 49 3.55 -20.86 -0.47
C VAL A 49 4.51 -21.11 0.69
N LYS A 50 5.79 -21.32 0.41
CA LYS A 50 6.82 -21.65 1.42
C LYS A 50 7.97 -20.65 1.44
N GLY A 51 8.73 -20.67 2.51
CA GLY A 51 10.00 -19.94 2.63
C GLY A 51 9.83 -18.42 2.53
N ARG A 52 10.76 -17.76 1.85
CA ARG A 52 10.86 -16.28 1.81
C ARG A 52 9.64 -15.60 1.18
N ALA A 53 9.00 -16.22 0.19
CA ALA A 53 7.75 -15.70 -0.38
C ALA A 53 6.60 -15.72 0.66
N ALA A 54 6.50 -16.80 1.44
CA ALA A 54 5.53 -16.91 2.53
C ALA A 54 5.80 -15.90 3.63
N ASP A 55 7.08 -15.68 3.98
CA ASP A 55 7.50 -14.66 4.95
C ASP A 55 6.99 -13.28 4.54
N ALA A 56 7.22 -12.87 3.29
CA ALA A 56 6.80 -11.56 2.80
C ALA A 56 5.28 -11.40 2.79
N MET A 57 4.54 -12.43 2.34
CA MET A 57 3.08 -12.41 2.29
C MET A 57 2.44 -12.31 3.68
N LEU A 58 2.94 -13.12 4.64
CA LEU A 58 2.47 -13.09 6.02
C LEU A 58 2.87 -11.81 6.74
N ALA A 59 4.07 -11.28 6.49
CA ALA A 59 4.49 -9.98 7.01
C ALA A 59 3.58 -8.86 6.52
N ALA A 60 3.24 -8.83 5.23
CA ALA A 60 2.36 -7.81 4.65
C ALA A 60 0.95 -7.91 5.27
N HIS A 61 0.43 -9.13 5.43
CA HIS A 61 -0.86 -9.36 6.07
C HIS A 61 -0.87 -8.94 7.54
N ALA A 62 0.12 -9.34 8.33
CA ALA A 62 0.23 -8.98 9.73
C ALA A 62 0.41 -7.46 9.91
N ALA A 63 1.19 -6.82 9.04
CA ALA A 63 1.41 -5.38 9.10
C ALA A 63 0.15 -4.60 8.72
N LYS A 64 -0.64 -5.10 7.77
CA LYS A 64 -1.98 -4.59 7.48
C LYS A 64 -2.85 -4.63 8.73
N GLU A 65 -2.96 -5.80 9.38
CA GLU A 65 -3.79 -5.97 10.59
C GLU A 65 -3.33 -5.07 11.74
N ALA A 66 -2.01 -4.91 11.93
CA ALA A 66 -1.44 -4.02 12.93
C ALA A 66 -1.68 -2.54 12.59
N ALA A 67 -1.47 -2.13 11.33
CA ALA A 67 -1.69 -0.77 10.87
C ALA A 67 -3.15 -0.33 11.07
N LEU A 68 -4.12 -1.19 10.73
CA LEU A 68 -5.56 -0.88 10.88
C LEU A 68 -5.99 -0.65 12.33
N ARG A 69 -5.30 -1.28 13.29
CA ARG A 69 -5.54 -1.09 14.73
C ARG A 69 -4.82 0.12 15.30
N THR A 70 -3.86 0.65 14.57
CA THR A 70 -3.07 1.83 14.94
C THR A 70 -3.57 3.10 14.27
N ILE A 71 -4.12 3.02 13.05
CA ILE A 71 -4.79 4.13 12.38
C ILE A 71 -6.11 4.37 13.13
N LEU A 72 -6.12 5.34 14.05
CA LEU A 72 -7.27 5.72 14.87
C LEU A 72 -7.22 7.22 15.09
N ALA A 73 -8.37 7.86 15.28
CA ALA A 73 -8.40 9.29 15.58
C ALA A 73 -7.58 9.61 16.84
N GLY A 74 -6.68 10.60 16.76
CA GLY A 74 -5.74 10.98 17.82
C GLY A 74 -4.40 10.23 17.80
N ASN A 75 -4.27 9.14 17.03
CA ASN A 75 -2.96 8.52 16.77
C ASN A 75 -2.24 9.25 15.63
N THR A 76 -0.94 8.99 15.46
CA THR A 76 -0.11 9.62 14.43
C THR A 76 0.35 8.65 13.36
N ASN A 77 0.61 9.18 12.17
CA ASN A 77 1.22 8.44 11.06
C ASN A 77 2.54 7.74 11.44
N LYS A 78 3.37 8.36 12.30
CA LYS A 78 4.64 7.76 12.76
C LYS A 78 4.44 6.50 13.59
N GLN A 79 3.38 6.43 14.41
CA GLN A 79 3.06 5.22 15.17
C GLN A 79 2.74 4.05 14.22
N VAL A 80 2.01 4.33 13.14
CA VAL A 80 1.69 3.33 12.10
C VAL A 80 2.98 2.87 11.41
N THR A 81 3.84 3.79 10.99
CA THR A 81 5.16 3.45 10.42
C THR A 81 5.96 2.55 11.36
N GLN A 82 6.05 2.89 12.64
CA GLN A 82 6.79 2.11 13.63
C GLN A 82 6.24 0.68 13.75
N VAL A 83 4.92 0.52 13.83
CA VAL A 83 4.30 -0.81 13.97
C VAL A 83 4.52 -1.68 12.74
N ILE A 84 4.40 -1.12 11.53
CA ILE A 84 4.65 -1.84 10.28
C ILE A 84 6.10 -2.35 10.24
N ASN A 85 7.06 -1.52 10.66
CA ASN A 85 8.47 -1.91 10.68
C ASN A 85 8.77 -3.00 11.73
N LYS A 86 8.19 -2.92 12.93
CA LYS A 86 8.29 -3.99 13.94
C LYS A 86 7.75 -5.32 13.41
N VAL A 87 6.62 -5.30 12.71
CA VAL A 87 6.06 -6.52 12.09
C VAL A 87 7.01 -7.07 11.02
N ALA A 88 7.59 -6.22 10.18
CA ALA A 88 8.53 -6.67 9.15
C ALA A 88 9.69 -7.48 9.75
N GLU A 89 10.24 -7.05 10.88
CA GLU A 89 11.35 -7.70 11.57
C GLU A 89 11.01 -9.11 12.07
N GLU A 90 9.79 -9.34 12.58
CA GLU A 90 9.32 -10.67 13.06
C GLU A 90 9.35 -11.74 11.95
N PHE A 91 9.22 -11.33 10.69
CA PHE A 91 9.26 -12.20 9.51
C PHE A 91 10.60 -12.10 8.74
N LYS A 92 11.63 -11.52 9.35
CA LYS A 92 12.93 -11.25 8.71
C LYS A 92 12.79 -10.50 7.38
N CYS A 93 11.76 -9.66 7.27
CA CYS A 93 11.49 -8.82 6.12
C CYS A 93 11.86 -7.37 6.42
N ARG A 94 11.78 -6.51 5.41
CA ARG A 94 11.95 -5.07 5.54
C ARG A 94 10.83 -4.35 4.83
N THR A 95 10.54 -3.14 5.30
CA THR A 95 9.72 -2.17 4.58
C THR A 95 10.54 -1.53 3.46
N ILE A 96 9.86 -0.85 2.55
CA ILE A 96 10.50 -0.22 1.40
C ILE A 96 10.57 1.30 1.59
N LYS A 97 11.79 1.84 1.48
CA LYS A 97 12.04 3.27 1.59
C LYS A 97 11.43 4.05 0.43
N GLY A 98 10.90 5.23 0.72
CA GLY A 98 10.33 6.13 -0.26
C GLY A 98 8.93 5.71 -0.75
N VAL A 99 8.27 4.80 -0.05
CA VAL A 99 6.86 4.44 -0.27
C VAL A 99 5.98 5.14 0.76
N PHE A 100 4.89 5.73 0.28
CA PHE A 100 3.98 6.51 1.09
C PHE A 100 2.54 6.07 0.85
N SER A 101 1.79 5.87 1.94
CA SER A 101 0.32 5.78 1.88
C SER A 101 -0.25 7.19 1.98
N HIS A 102 -1.04 7.59 0.99
CA HIS A 102 -1.50 8.97 0.87
C HIS A 102 -2.92 9.17 1.41
N LYS A 103 -3.16 10.32 2.05
CA LYS A 103 -4.51 10.79 2.32
C LYS A 103 -5.21 11.09 0.99
N LEU A 104 -6.41 10.54 0.82
CA LEU A 104 -7.22 10.71 -0.38
C LEU A 104 -8.17 11.89 -0.22
N LYS A 105 -8.36 12.64 -1.30
CA LYS A 105 -9.42 13.66 -1.43
C LYS A 105 -10.09 13.50 -2.79
N LYS A 106 -11.22 14.18 -2.99
CA LYS A 106 -11.89 14.22 -4.30
C LYS A 106 -10.88 14.70 -5.36
N HIS A 107 -10.64 13.88 -6.38
CA HIS A 107 -9.69 14.09 -7.49
C HIS A 107 -8.20 14.08 -7.13
N VAL A 108 -7.82 13.77 -5.88
CA VAL A 108 -6.42 13.79 -5.40
C VAL A 108 -6.06 12.41 -4.84
N ILE A 109 -5.18 11.69 -5.55
CA ILE A 109 -4.70 10.36 -5.17
C ILE A 109 -3.51 10.41 -4.21
N ASP A 110 -2.78 11.51 -4.21
CA ASP A 110 -1.50 11.68 -3.52
C ASP A 110 -1.51 12.93 -2.63
N GLY A 111 -2.43 12.99 -1.67
CA GLY A 111 -2.44 14.06 -0.68
C GLY A 111 -1.12 14.14 0.10
N ASN A 112 -0.80 15.35 0.57
CA ASN A 112 0.45 15.65 1.28
C ASN A 112 0.54 14.99 2.67
N ASP A 113 -0.61 14.73 3.29
CA ASP A 113 -0.67 13.99 4.55
C ASP A 113 -0.44 12.50 4.23
N VAL A 114 0.67 11.95 4.72
CA VAL A 114 1.14 10.60 4.33
C VAL A 114 1.53 9.74 5.51
N ILE A 115 1.45 8.42 5.34
CA ILE A 115 2.07 7.43 6.22
C ILE A 115 3.31 6.89 5.49
N SER A 116 4.49 7.04 6.07
CA SER A 116 5.70 6.45 5.53
C SER A 116 5.70 4.93 5.73
N SER A 117 6.14 4.17 4.75
CA SER A 117 6.39 2.73 4.89
C SER A 117 7.58 2.45 5.80
N SER A 118 8.66 3.22 5.68
CA SER A 118 9.92 3.00 6.40
C SER A 118 10.22 4.10 7.43
N VAL A 119 10.84 3.70 8.55
CA VAL A 119 11.41 4.65 9.51
C VAL A 119 12.61 5.37 8.89
N GLY A 120 12.71 6.68 9.12
CA GLY A 120 13.83 7.50 8.66
C GLY A 120 13.69 8.05 7.24
N ASP A 121 12.53 7.91 6.61
CA ASP A 121 12.22 8.64 5.37
C ASP A 121 12.07 10.13 5.71
N SER A 122 13.06 10.92 5.27
CA SER A 122 13.39 12.27 5.76
C SER A 122 12.40 13.39 5.43
N LYS A 123 11.21 13.06 4.93
CA LYS A 123 10.27 14.03 4.35
C LYS A 123 8.83 13.96 4.86
N THR A 124 8.54 13.14 5.87
CA THR A 124 7.16 13.03 6.38
C THR A 124 6.96 13.90 7.61
N GLU A 125 6.09 14.90 7.48
CA GLU A 125 5.59 15.65 8.62
C GLU A 125 4.72 14.73 9.49
N GLU A 126 4.74 14.97 10.81
CA GLU A 126 3.86 14.24 11.71
C GLU A 126 2.42 14.65 11.47
N TYR A 127 1.54 13.67 11.30
CA TYR A 127 0.14 13.90 11.05
C TYR A 127 -0.69 13.11 12.08
N GLU A 128 -1.57 13.81 12.79
CA GLU A 128 -2.57 13.21 13.67
C GLU A 128 -3.82 12.85 12.86
N PHE A 129 -4.30 11.61 12.98
CA PHE A 129 -5.50 11.17 12.27
C PHE A 129 -6.77 11.79 12.89
N HIS A 130 -7.70 12.17 12.02
CA HIS A 130 -8.99 12.75 12.38
C HIS A 130 -10.15 11.88 11.88
N VAL A 131 -11.30 11.94 12.55
CA VAL A 131 -12.52 11.28 12.07
C VAL A 131 -12.92 11.86 10.71
N GLY A 132 -13.19 10.97 9.75
CA GLY A 132 -13.50 11.32 8.36
C GLY A 132 -12.28 11.30 7.43
N ASP A 133 -11.07 11.10 7.97
CA ASP A 133 -9.89 10.90 7.13
C ASP A 133 -10.02 9.62 6.31
N VAL A 134 -9.59 9.70 5.05
CA VAL A 134 -9.48 8.55 4.14
C VAL A 134 -8.05 8.45 3.65
N PHE A 135 -7.46 7.27 3.76
CA PHE A 135 -6.10 6.99 3.28
C PHE A 135 -6.11 5.81 2.33
N GLY A 136 -5.34 5.93 1.25
CA GLY A 136 -4.93 4.79 0.42
C GLY A 136 -3.77 4.10 1.11
N LEU A 137 -4.08 3.16 2.01
CA LEU A 137 -3.09 2.42 2.78
C LEU A 137 -2.42 1.40 1.88
N GLU A 138 -1.10 1.50 1.75
CA GLU A 138 -0.26 0.67 0.90
C GLU A 138 0.92 0.13 1.71
N ILE A 139 1.08 -1.20 1.69
CA ILE A 139 2.10 -1.92 2.45
C ILE A 139 2.88 -2.79 1.48
N PHE A 140 4.18 -2.53 1.39
CA PHE A 140 5.13 -3.43 0.75
C PHE A 140 6.05 -4.06 1.78
N MET A 141 6.20 -5.38 1.71
CA MET A 141 7.16 -6.14 2.49
C MET A 141 8.12 -6.84 1.55
N THR A 142 9.41 -6.57 1.72
CA THR A 142 10.47 -7.19 0.95
C THR A 142 11.28 -8.16 1.78
N THR A 143 11.75 -9.22 1.15
CA THR A 143 12.73 -10.13 1.74
C THR A 143 14.16 -9.60 1.65
N GLY A 144 14.37 -8.58 0.80
CA GLY A 144 15.65 -7.94 0.52
C GLY A 144 15.99 -6.78 1.44
N VAL A 145 16.69 -5.77 0.91
CA VAL A 145 17.25 -4.64 1.69
C VAL A 145 16.31 -3.44 1.80
N GLY A 146 15.24 -3.39 0.99
CA GLY A 146 14.23 -2.32 1.06
C GLY A 146 14.69 -1.00 0.43
N LYS A 147 15.63 -1.09 -0.52
CA LYS A 147 16.18 0.05 -1.27
C LYS A 147 16.08 -0.25 -2.76
N PRO A 148 14.87 -0.16 -3.33
CA PRO A 148 14.62 -0.57 -4.69
C PRO A 148 15.37 0.37 -5.65
N LYS A 149 15.74 -0.19 -6.80
CA LYS A 149 16.36 0.53 -7.91
C LYS A 149 15.35 0.72 -9.02
N GLN A 150 15.54 1.76 -9.82
CA GLN A 150 14.75 1.92 -11.03
C GLN A 150 15.06 0.76 -11.99
N SER A 151 14.01 0.12 -12.49
CA SER A 151 14.11 -0.98 -13.46
C SER A 151 14.52 -0.45 -14.84
N GLU A 152 15.10 -1.33 -15.66
CA GLU A 152 15.31 -1.08 -17.10
C GLU A 152 13.98 -1.04 -17.88
N SER A 153 12.90 -1.57 -17.29
CA SER A 153 11.56 -1.53 -17.87
C SER A 153 11.10 -0.09 -18.13
N ARG A 154 10.51 0.14 -19.30
CA ARG A 154 9.98 1.45 -19.67
C ARG A 154 8.93 1.91 -18.67
N THR A 155 9.00 3.18 -18.27
CA THR A 155 7.91 3.82 -17.52
C THR A 155 6.75 4.15 -18.45
N THR A 156 5.57 3.62 -18.13
CA THR A 156 4.35 3.76 -18.94
C THR A 156 3.20 4.40 -18.19
N ILE A 157 3.31 4.58 -16.87
CA ILE A 157 2.29 5.22 -16.04
C ILE A 157 2.73 6.63 -15.70
N PHE A 158 1.82 7.59 -15.87
CA PHE A 158 2.06 9.00 -15.60
C PHE A 158 0.83 9.64 -14.95
N LYS A 159 1.02 10.74 -14.22
CA LYS A 159 -0.07 11.61 -13.73
C LYS A 159 0.19 13.03 -14.20
N ARG A 160 -0.87 13.79 -14.44
CA ARG A 160 -0.75 15.21 -14.78
C ARG A 160 -0.40 16.03 -13.53
N LEU A 161 0.51 17.00 -13.71
CA LEU A 161 0.80 18.05 -12.74
C LEU A 161 -0.07 19.27 -13.08
N VAL A 162 -1.15 19.45 -12.33
CA VAL A 162 -2.23 20.42 -12.66
C VAL A 162 -1.83 21.87 -12.40
N GLU A 163 -0.89 22.05 -11.48
CA GLU A 163 -0.27 23.32 -11.09
C GLU A 163 0.66 23.88 -12.19
N ASN A 164 1.11 23.02 -13.10
CA ASN A 164 2.04 23.39 -14.16
C ASN A 164 1.30 23.65 -15.47
N ASN A 165 1.64 24.76 -16.12
CA ASN A 165 1.08 25.16 -17.40
C ASN A 165 2.19 25.58 -18.36
N TYR A 166 2.23 24.94 -19.53
CA TYR A 166 3.21 25.20 -20.57
C TYR A 166 2.60 24.98 -21.95
N LEU A 167 2.82 25.93 -22.86
CA LEU A 167 2.34 25.83 -24.23
C LEU A 167 3.31 24.99 -25.09
N LEU A 168 2.96 23.73 -25.27
CA LEU A 168 3.73 22.80 -26.11
C LEU A 168 3.75 23.25 -27.58
N LYS A 169 4.94 23.26 -28.19
CA LYS A 169 5.11 23.68 -29.59
C LYS A 169 4.69 22.59 -30.60
N SER A 170 4.98 21.32 -30.29
CA SER A 170 4.67 20.18 -31.17
C SER A 170 3.16 19.94 -31.25
N THR A 171 2.62 19.84 -32.47
CA THR A 171 1.20 19.51 -32.70
C THR A 171 0.83 18.16 -32.11
N LYS A 172 1.71 17.15 -32.22
CA LYS A 172 1.50 15.83 -31.60
C LYS A 172 1.50 15.91 -30.08
N ALA A 173 2.41 16.69 -29.49
CA ALA A 173 2.47 16.85 -28.04
C ALA A 173 1.24 17.60 -27.49
N ARG A 174 0.76 18.62 -28.18
CA ARG A 174 -0.52 19.29 -27.86
C ARG A 174 -1.70 18.33 -27.95
N GLY A 175 -1.76 17.50 -28.99
CA GLY A 175 -2.79 16.48 -29.16
C GLY A 175 -2.79 15.45 -28.02
N PHE A 176 -1.62 14.95 -27.64
CA PHE A 176 -1.46 14.05 -26.49
C PHE A 176 -1.94 14.69 -25.18
N LEU A 177 -1.44 15.90 -24.85
CA LEU A 177 -1.84 16.58 -23.63
C LEU A 177 -3.34 16.86 -23.60
N LYS A 178 -3.94 17.23 -24.74
CA LYS A 178 -5.41 17.40 -24.84
C LYS A 178 -6.15 16.13 -24.44
N GLN A 179 -5.74 14.96 -24.96
CA GLN A 179 -6.36 13.69 -24.58
C GLN A 179 -6.17 13.35 -23.10
N VAL A 180 -5.00 13.65 -22.53
CA VAL A 180 -4.74 13.50 -21.08
C VAL A 180 -5.71 14.38 -20.29
N ILE A 181 -5.85 15.66 -20.65
CA ILE A 181 -6.74 16.59 -19.95
C ILE A 181 -8.21 16.14 -20.00
N GLU A 182 -8.66 15.63 -21.15
CA GLU A 182 -10.05 15.22 -21.34
C GLU A 182 -10.39 13.88 -20.66
N LYS A 183 -9.47 12.91 -20.72
CA LYS A 183 -9.72 11.53 -20.24
C LYS A 183 -9.18 11.26 -18.83
N HIS A 184 -8.10 11.94 -18.45
CA HIS A 184 -7.34 11.70 -17.20
C HIS A 184 -6.94 13.03 -16.53
N PRO A 185 -7.90 13.88 -16.10
CA PRO A 185 -7.61 15.27 -15.76
C PRO A 185 -6.64 15.44 -14.59
N THR A 186 -6.73 14.56 -13.58
CA THR A 186 -5.95 14.63 -12.33
C THR A 186 -5.41 13.27 -11.87
N LEU A 187 -5.86 12.16 -12.46
CA LEU A 187 -5.54 10.80 -12.01
C LEU A 187 -4.53 10.12 -12.92
N PRO A 188 -3.80 9.11 -12.42
CA PRO A 188 -2.80 8.39 -13.21
C PRO A 188 -3.40 7.70 -14.44
N PHE A 189 -2.60 7.58 -15.49
CA PHE A 189 -2.96 6.94 -16.75
C PHE A 189 -1.79 6.13 -17.31
N SER A 190 -2.11 5.11 -18.11
CA SER A 190 -1.11 4.31 -18.83
C SER A 190 -1.02 4.73 -20.30
N LEU A 191 0.20 4.78 -20.84
CA LEU A 191 0.45 4.99 -22.26
C LEU A 191 -0.23 3.93 -23.15
N ARG A 192 -0.56 2.76 -22.60
CA ARG A 192 -1.30 1.69 -23.29
C ARG A 192 -2.71 2.11 -23.72
N ASN A 193 -3.26 3.18 -23.14
CA ASN A 193 -4.61 3.69 -23.46
C ASN A 193 -4.63 4.61 -24.69
N PHE A 194 -3.48 4.86 -25.34
CA PHE A 194 -3.36 5.72 -26.51
C PHE A 194 -3.18 4.89 -27.78
N GLU A 195 -4.07 5.09 -28.75
CA GLU A 195 -4.04 4.35 -30.03
C GLU A 195 -2.89 4.80 -30.94
N ASP A 196 -2.59 6.10 -30.99
CA ASP A 196 -1.45 6.63 -31.76
C ASP A 196 -0.18 6.59 -30.91
N GLU A 197 0.57 5.50 -31.04
CA GLU A 197 1.85 5.28 -30.33
C GLU A 197 2.90 6.35 -30.65
N THR A 198 2.90 6.90 -31.86
CA THR A 198 3.87 7.93 -32.25
C THR A 198 3.56 9.24 -31.56
N MET A 199 2.26 9.62 -31.51
CA MET A 199 1.80 10.77 -30.75
C MET A 199 2.07 10.58 -29.26
N ALA A 200 1.78 9.41 -28.70
CA ALA A 200 2.02 9.11 -27.29
C ALA A 200 3.50 9.22 -26.92
N ARG A 201 4.39 8.63 -27.72
CA ARG A 201 5.85 8.67 -27.49
C ARG A 201 6.42 10.09 -27.55
N ILE A 202 6.01 10.91 -28.52
CA ILE A 202 6.46 12.30 -28.61
C ILE A 202 5.83 13.15 -27.50
N GLY A 203 4.54 12.96 -27.26
CA GLY A 203 3.77 13.71 -26.29
C GLY A 203 4.26 13.51 -24.87
N VAL A 204 4.48 12.26 -24.45
CA VAL A 204 4.97 11.94 -23.10
C VAL A 204 6.33 12.58 -22.84
N LYS A 205 7.27 12.49 -23.79
CA LYS A 205 8.59 13.09 -23.64
C LYS A 205 8.50 14.60 -23.43
N HIS A 206 7.77 15.29 -24.31
CA HIS A 206 7.63 16.74 -24.23
C HIS A 206 6.90 17.18 -22.96
N CYS A 207 5.84 16.48 -22.55
CA CYS A 207 5.12 16.80 -21.33
C CYS A 207 6.00 16.59 -20.09
N PHE A 208 6.79 15.52 -20.06
CA PHE A 208 7.72 15.24 -18.97
C PHE A 208 8.86 16.28 -18.90
N ASP A 209 9.51 16.59 -20.02
CA ASP A 209 10.59 17.59 -20.10
C ASP A 209 10.13 18.99 -19.61
N HIS A 210 8.84 19.31 -19.81
CA HIS A 210 8.22 20.56 -19.37
C HIS A 210 7.41 20.44 -18.07
N GLN A 211 7.60 19.36 -17.31
CA GLN A 211 6.98 19.14 -16.00
C GLN A 211 5.45 19.24 -16.00
N LEU A 212 4.80 18.86 -17.09
CA LEU A 212 3.33 18.80 -17.19
C LEU A 212 2.76 17.47 -16.69
N ILE A 213 3.61 16.46 -16.62
CA ILE A 213 3.30 15.13 -16.10
C ILE A 213 4.44 14.63 -15.23
N GLU A 214 4.12 13.78 -14.27
CA GLU A 214 5.07 13.06 -13.43
C GLU A 214 5.06 11.55 -13.74
N PRO A 215 6.22 10.89 -13.71
CA PRO A 215 6.34 9.46 -13.98
C PRO A 215 6.09 8.61 -12.73
N PHE A 216 5.39 7.49 -12.90
CA PHE A 216 5.32 6.41 -11.92
C PHE A 216 6.33 5.35 -12.34
N VAL A 217 7.59 5.56 -11.96
CA VAL A 217 8.70 4.72 -12.41
C VAL A 217 8.53 3.26 -12.00
N VAL A 218 8.93 2.35 -12.88
CA VAL A 218 9.03 0.93 -12.54
C VAL A 218 10.25 0.75 -11.66
N VAL A 219 10.04 0.22 -10.47
CA VAL A 219 11.10 -0.04 -9.50
C VAL A 219 11.14 -1.53 -9.16
N GLU A 220 12.33 -2.03 -8.88
CA GLU A 220 12.60 -3.43 -8.60
C GLU A 220 13.56 -3.59 -7.42
N GLU A 221 13.44 -4.74 -6.76
CA GLU A 221 14.40 -5.15 -5.74
C GLU A 221 15.46 -6.05 -6.37
N GLU A 222 16.51 -6.37 -5.62
CA GLU A 222 17.57 -7.26 -6.09
C GLU A 222 17.01 -8.62 -6.54
N LYS A 223 17.65 -9.18 -7.58
CA LYS A 223 17.21 -10.44 -8.18
C LYS A 223 17.23 -11.57 -7.15
N GLY A 224 16.12 -12.30 -7.06
CA GLY A 224 15.93 -13.40 -6.11
C GLY A 224 15.18 -13.00 -4.84
N GLU A 225 14.95 -11.70 -4.61
CA GLU A 225 14.13 -11.23 -3.50
C GLU A 225 12.65 -11.15 -3.88
N PHE A 226 11.79 -11.43 -2.90
CA PHE A 226 10.34 -11.32 -3.03
C PHE A 226 9.85 -10.01 -2.43
N VAL A 227 8.86 -9.43 -3.10
CA VAL A 227 8.14 -8.25 -2.60
C VAL A 227 6.65 -8.56 -2.61
N ALA A 228 6.07 -8.67 -1.41
CA ALA A 228 4.63 -8.73 -1.22
C ALA A 228 4.05 -7.31 -1.11
N HIS A 229 2.84 -7.14 -1.63
CA HIS A 229 2.13 -5.87 -1.70
C HIS A 229 0.68 -6.04 -1.27
N TRP A 230 0.21 -5.19 -0.37
CA TRP A 230 -1.19 -5.08 -0.02
C TRP A 230 -1.60 -3.61 -0.08
N LYS A 231 -2.78 -3.33 -0.63
CA LYS A 231 -3.30 -1.96 -0.75
C LYS A 231 -4.81 -1.91 -0.68
N ALA A 232 -5.33 -0.94 0.06
CA ALA A 232 -6.75 -0.68 0.19
C ALA A 232 -7.01 0.75 0.65
N ASP A 233 -8.23 1.24 0.44
CA ASP A 233 -8.65 2.51 1.00
C ASP A 233 -9.33 2.28 2.35
N VAL A 234 -8.91 3.06 3.34
CA VAL A 234 -9.38 2.96 4.72
C VAL A 234 -9.91 4.30 5.20
N ALA A 235 -11.00 4.27 5.96
CA ALA A 235 -11.61 5.45 6.57
C ALA A 235 -11.48 5.40 8.09
N VAL A 236 -11.07 6.52 8.69
CA VAL A 236 -11.01 6.71 10.13
C VAL A 236 -12.38 7.16 10.63
N LEU A 237 -13.06 6.31 11.40
CA LEU A 237 -14.34 6.61 12.02
C LEU A 237 -14.19 6.79 13.53
N ALA A 238 -15.20 7.37 14.17
CA ALA A 238 -15.21 7.58 15.63
C ALA A 238 -15.11 6.27 16.45
N ASN A 239 -15.45 5.13 15.86
CA ASN A 239 -15.42 3.81 16.49
C ASN A 239 -14.30 2.90 15.96
N GLY A 240 -13.38 3.39 15.15
CA GLY A 240 -12.28 2.59 14.60
C GLY A 240 -12.07 2.85 13.11
N THR A 241 -11.28 1.99 12.49
CA THR A 241 -10.96 2.08 11.07
C THR A 241 -11.71 1.02 10.28
N VAL A 242 -12.24 1.41 9.13
CA VAL A 242 -12.99 0.53 8.23
C VAL A 242 -12.39 0.56 6.83
N PHE A 243 -12.58 -0.52 6.09
CA PHE A 243 -12.26 -0.54 4.67
C PHE A 243 -13.36 0.09 3.84
N LEU A 244 -12.98 0.92 2.87
CA LEU A 244 -13.87 1.41 1.82
C LEU A 244 -13.77 0.56 0.55
N SER A 245 -12.57 0.07 0.25
CA SER A 245 -12.26 -0.80 -0.89
C SER A 245 -11.14 -1.77 -0.51
N GLY A 246 -10.75 -2.67 -1.43
CA GLY A 246 -9.48 -3.42 -1.33
C GLY A 246 -9.36 -4.42 -0.17
N ASN A 247 -10.40 -4.65 0.65
CA ASN A 247 -10.41 -5.68 1.70
C ASN A 247 -10.60 -7.09 1.10
N LEU A 248 -9.63 -7.51 0.31
CA LEU A 248 -9.61 -8.84 -0.27
C LEU A 248 -9.23 -9.87 0.80
N PRO A 249 -9.91 -11.03 0.81
CA PRO A 249 -9.59 -12.10 1.75
C PRO A 249 -8.17 -12.60 1.49
N PHE A 250 -7.44 -12.86 2.58
CA PHE A 250 -6.13 -13.47 2.55
C PHE A 250 -6.17 -14.72 3.42
N ASP A 251 -5.91 -15.87 2.80
CA ASP A 251 -5.88 -17.15 3.50
C ASP A 251 -4.45 -17.46 3.97
N ALA A 252 -4.15 -17.07 5.21
CA ALA A 252 -2.85 -17.30 5.83
C ALA A 252 -2.49 -18.80 5.93
N SER A 253 -3.47 -19.72 5.90
CA SER A 253 -3.22 -21.16 6.00
C SER A 253 -2.53 -21.74 4.75
N LYS A 254 -2.58 -21.00 3.63
CA LYS A 254 -1.87 -21.30 2.38
C LYS A 254 -0.41 -20.87 2.40
N CYS A 255 0.06 -20.23 3.46
CA CYS A 255 1.46 -19.85 3.64
C CYS A 255 2.08 -20.68 4.77
N GLU A 256 3.30 -21.16 4.56
CA GLU A 256 4.08 -21.93 5.52
C GLU A 256 5.44 -21.25 5.74
N THR A 257 5.68 -20.85 6.99
CA THR A 257 6.89 -20.15 7.44
C THR A 257 7.33 -20.66 8.80
N GLU A 258 8.62 -20.56 9.07
CA GLU A 258 9.22 -20.79 10.39
C GLU A 258 9.13 -19.55 11.30
N ASN A 259 8.86 -18.38 10.72
CA ASN A 259 8.80 -17.11 11.43
C ASN A 259 7.39 -16.89 12.01
N LYS A 260 7.33 -16.23 13.16
CA LYS A 260 6.07 -15.91 13.84
C LYS A 260 6.25 -14.64 14.64
N ILE A 261 5.14 -13.98 14.95
CA ILE A 261 5.15 -12.82 15.85
C ILE A 261 5.44 -13.32 17.26
N THR A 262 6.53 -12.82 17.83
CA THR A 262 7.00 -13.15 19.18
C THR A 262 6.91 -11.98 20.14
N SER A 263 6.91 -10.74 19.62
CA SER A 263 6.69 -9.54 20.42
C SER A 263 5.34 -9.58 21.16
N PRO A 264 5.34 -9.44 22.49
CA PRO A 264 4.11 -9.34 23.27
C PRO A 264 3.27 -8.13 22.86
N GLU A 265 3.90 -6.98 22.59
CA GLU A 265 3.23 -5.75 22.16
C GLU A 265 2.44 -5.96 20.86
N LEU A 266 3.05 -6.63 19.87
CA LEU A 266 2.37 -6.93 18.60
C LEU A 266 1.28 -7.97 18.76
N THR A 267 1.51 -8.98 19.61
CA THR A 267 0.51 -10.01 19.91
C THR A 267 -0.73 -9.40 20.55
N ASP A 268 -0.54 -8.55 21.56
CA ASP A 268 -1.62 -7.83 22.24
C ASP A 268 -2.36 -6.89 21.29
N LEU A 269 -1.61 -6.17 20.45
CA LEU A 269 -2.20 -5.30 19.43
C LEU A 269 -3.09 -6.09 18.48
N LEU A 270 -2.59 -7.17 17.89
CA LEU A 270 -3.33 -7.97 16.90
C LEU A 270 -4.55 -8.69 17.50
N ALA A 271 -4.55 -8.95 18.81
CA ALA A 271 -5.70 -9.50 19.53
C ALA A 271 -6.84 -8.48 19.73
N LEU A 272 -6.60 -7.18 19.56
CA LEU A 272 -7.65 -6.17 19.67
C LEU A 272 -8.69 -6.32 18.56
N SER A 273 -9.96 -6.03 18.88
CA SER A 273 -11.01 -5.86 17.87
C SER A 273 -10.77 -4.57 17.08
N MET A 274 -11.12 -4.55 15.79
CA MET A 274 -11.12 -3.31 15.01
C MET A 274 -12.21 -2.33 15.45
N ASP A 275 -13.28 -2.80 16.12
CA ASP A 275 -14.31 -1.92 16.69
C ASP A 275 -13.93 -1.48 18.12
N LEU A 276 -13.64 -0.19 18.28
CA LEU A 276 -13.32 0.42 19.56
C LEU A 276 -14.43 0.28 20.60
N LYS A 277 -15.70 0.14 20.19
CA LYS A 277 -16.81 -0.12 21.12
C LYS A 277 -16.68 -1.50 21.75
N GLU A 278 -16.29 -2.51 20.99
CA GLU A 278 -16.04 -3.87 21.50
C GLU A 278 -14.84 -3.89 22.45
N GLN A 279 -13.76 -3.16 22.10
CA GLN A 279 -12.61 -3.00 22.98
C GLN A 279 -13.01 -2.38 24.34
N LYS A 280 -13.82 -1.31 24.31
CA LYS A 280 -14.32 -0.64 25.53
C LYS A 280 -15.22 -1.57 26.36
N LYS A 281 -16.04 -2.41 25.74
CA LYS A 281 -16.87 -3.41 26.44
C LYS A 281 -16.00 -4.46 27.13
N ARG A 282 -15.05 -5.09 26.42
CA ARG A 282 -14.13 -6.09 26.99
C ARG A 282 -13.31 -5.54 28.16
N LYS A 283 -12.85 -4.28 28.07
CA LYS A 283 -12.15 -3.60 29.19
C LYS A 283 -13.04 -3.36 30.42
N LYS A 284 -14.36 -3.23 30.26
CA LYS A 284 -15.29 -3.09 31.38
C LYS A 284 -15.57 -4.43 32.04
N THR A 285 -15.89 -5.48 31.27
CA THR A 285 -16.12 -6.83 31.81
C THR A 285 -14.89 -7.39 32.52
N GLY A 286 -13.69 -7.25 31.94
CA GLY A 286 -12.46 -7.70 32.61
C GLY A 286 -12.14 -6.94 33.92
N LYS A 287 -12.59 -5.68 34.05
CA LYS A 287 -12.47 -4.92 35.32
C LYS A 287 -13.52 -5.31 36.35
N GLU A 288 -14.67 -5.86 35.94
CA GLU A 288 -15.70 -6.39 36.84
C GLU A 288 -15.31 -7.79 37.34
N GLU A 289 -14.74 -8.64 36.48
CA GLU A 289 -14.20 -9.96 36.84
C GLU A 289 -12.99 -9.85 37.80
N ALA A 290 -12.04 -8.95 37.54
CA ALA A 290 -10.91 -8.71 38.45
C ALA A 290 -11.31 -8.09 39.81
N LYS A 291 -12.53 -7.58 39.95
CA LYS A 291 -13.09 -7.10 41.22
C LYS A 291 -13.86 -8.19 41.99
N THR A 292 -14.13 -9.33 41.37
CA THR A 292 -14.91 -10.44 41.94
C THR A 292 -14.07 -11.66 42.30
N GLU A 293 -12.76 -11.67 42.03
CA GLU A 293 -11.84 -12.67 42.60
C GLU A 293 -11.69 -12.46 44.13
N PRO A 294 -11.93 -13.47 44.97
CA PRO A 294 -11.77 -13.35 46.41
C PRO A 294 -10.29 -13.23 46.75
N LYS A 295 -9.94 -12.25 47.59
CA LYS A 295 -8.66 -12.25 48.32
C LYS A 295 -8.63 -13.51 49.19
N GLU A 296 -7.82 -14.50 48.84
CA GLU A 296 -7.48 -15.56 49.78
C GLU A 296 -6.82 -14.92 51.01
N GLU A 297 -7.57 -14.90 52.11
CA GLU A 297 -7.08 -14.59 53.44
C GLU A 297 -6.02 -15.62 53.81
N THR A 298 -4.76 -15.18 53.84
CA THR A 298 -3.68 -15.88 54.52
C THR A 298 -3.84 -15.61 56.01
N GLU A 299 -4.56 -16.48 56.71
CA GLU A 299 -4.54 -16.53 58.18
C GLU A 299 -3.33 -17.34 58.68
N LYS A 300 -2.91 -16.93 59.89
CA LYS A 300 -1.64 -17.20 60.57
C LYS A 300 -1.45 -18.63 61.08
#